data_AF-A0A026WZE5-F1
#
_entry.id   AF-A0A026WZE5-F1
#
_cell.length_a   1.000
_cell.length_b   1.000
_cell.length_c   1.000
_cell.angle_alpha   90.00
_cell.angle_beta   90.00
_cell.angle_gamma   90.00
#
_symmetry.space_group_name_H-M   'P 1'
#
loop_
_entity.id
_entity.type
_entity.pdbx_description
1 polymer ?
#
loop_
_entity_poly.entity_id
_entity_poly.type
_entity_poly.pdbx_seq_one_letter_code
_entity_poly.pdbx_strand_id
1 'polypeptide(L)'
;MFQPSLELDDSVPSWWEAECVRYGLSHAPVRHRLTAIMGRSHVVRLTDRSYMMRLTSRLQEDREARQRTRIEARKLRRTAIVPELRGSLPGKVTSRRARRCVTKPHADAAKKCKQLPQLLLTD
;
A
#
# COMPACT_ATOMS: atom_id res chain seq x y z
N MET A 1 40.45 -16.48 46.01
CA MET A 1 39.32 -15.55 45.82
C MET A 1 39.01 -15.52 44.34
N PHE A 2 37.92 -16.16 43.92
CA PHE A 2 37.51 -16.15 42.52
C PHE A 2 36.60 -14.94 42.33
N GLN A 3 37.09 -13.92 41.64
CA GLN A 3 36.22 -12.88 41.12
C GLN A 3 35.51 -13.47 39.89
N PRO A 4 34.16 -13.46 39.84
CA PRO A 4 33.48 -13.71 38.59
C PRO A 4 33.71 -12.48 37.72
N SER A 5 34.42 -12.66 36.60
CA SER A 5 34.43 -11.69 35.52
C SER A 5 32.98 -11.53 35.07
N LEU A 6 32.31 -10.48 35.54
CA LEU A 6 31.10 -9.94 34.94
C LEU A 6 31.50 -9.37 33.58
N GLU A 7 31.81 -10.27 32.64
CA GLU A 7 31.70 -9.97 31.21
C GLU A 7 30.19 -9.82 30.97
N LEU A 8 29.71 -8.60 31.20
CA LEU A 8 28.43 -8.13 30.71
C LEU A 8 28.57 -8.07 29.19
N ASP A 9 28.49 -9.24 28.57
CA ASP A 9 28.37 -9.35 27.13
C ASP A 9 27.00 -8.76 26.78
N ASP A 10 26.97 -7.45 26.51
CA ASP A 10 25.88 -6.74 25.87
C ASP A 10 25.79 -7.23 24.41
N SER A 11 25.62 -8.54 24.25
CA SER A 11 25.26 -9.21 23.02
C SER A 11 23.90 -8.65 22.63
N VAL A 12 23.89 -7.76 21.64
CA VAL A 12 22.66 -7.30 20.99
C VAL A 12 21.93 -8.58 20.54
N PRO A 13 20.76 -8.90 21.12
CA PRO A 13 20.09 -10.16 20.85
C PRO A 13 19.92 -10.33 19.36
N SER A 14 20.20 -11.53 18.88
CA SER A 14 19.99 -11.83 17.48
C SER A 14 18.51 -11.58 17.13
N TRP A 15 18.20 -11.20 15.89
CA TRP A 15 16.84 -10.80 15.54
C TRP A 15 15.78 -11.91 15.76
N TRP A 16 16.21 -13.18 15.85
CA TRP A 16 15.38 -14.33 16.19
C TRP A 16 15.21 -14.58 17.70
N GLU A 17 16.07 -14.01 18.55
CA GLU A 17 15.97 -14.03 20.02
C GLU A 17 15.09 -12.89 20.56
N ALA A 18 14.81 -11.89 19.73
CA ALA A 18 13.95 -10.78 20.09
C ALA A 18 12.50 -11.26 20.36
N GLU A 19 11.94 -10.88 21.51
CA GLU A 19 10.54 -11.16 21.89
C GLU A 19 9.54 -10.73 20.81
N CYS A 20 9.88 -9.68 20.03
CA CYS A 20 9.16 -9.41 18.80
C CYS A 20 10.02 -8.92 17.63
N VAL A 21 9.76 -9.49 16.45
CA VAL A 21 10.37 -9.02 15.20
C VAL A 21 9.75 -7.68 14.82
N ARG A 22 10.57 -6.63 14.86
CA ARG A 22 10.20 -5.25 14.52
C ARG A 22 10.69 -4.93 13.11
N TYR A 23 9.77 -4.59 12.22
CA TYR A 23 10.09 -4.23 10.84
C TYR A 23 9.69 -2.80 10.52
N GLY A 24 10.67 -1.98 10.14
CA GLY A 24 10.46 -0.61 9.66
C GLY A 24 10.24 -0.59 8.15
N LEU A 25 9.11 -0.06 7.70
CA LEU A 25 8.87 0.10 6.26
C LEU A 25 9.59 1.35 5.75
N SER A 26 10.29 1.25 4.61
CA SER A 26 11.05 2.37 4.02
C SER A 26 10.20 3.22 3.06
N HIS A 27 9.24 2.60 2.38
CA HIS A 27 8.41 3.25 1.37
C HIS A 27 7.52 4.36 1.96
N ALA A 28 7.80 5.62 1.61
CA ALA A 28 7.21 6.81 2.24
C ALA A 28 5.66 6.82 2.28
N PRO A 29 4.93 6.54 1.18
CA PRO A 29 3.47 6.45 1.23
C PRO A 29 2.92 5.40 2.21
N VAL A 30 3.64 4.28 2.38
CA VAL A 30 3.22 3.21 3.29
C VAL A 30 3.51 3.62 4.74
N ARG A 31 4.68 4.22 4.98
CA ARG A 31 5.04 4.79 6.28
C ARG A 31 4.02 5.80 6.77
N HIS A 32 3.64 6.75 5.90
CA HIS A 32 2.67 7.78 6.25
C HIS A 32 1.30 7.16 6.57
N ARG A 33 0.83 6.24 5.73
CA ARG A 33 -0.44 5.53 5.96
C ARG A 33 -0.43 4.72 7.26
N LEU A 34 0.64 3.99 7.54
CA LEU A 34 0.75 3.23 8.79
C LEU A 34 0.82 4.12 10.02
N THR A 35 1.54 5.24 9.93
CA THR A 35 1.60 6.21 11.03
C THR A 35 0.21 6.81 11.29
N ALA A 36 -0.55 7.13 10.24
CA ALA A 36 -1.92 7.61 10.38
C ALA A 36 -2.87 6.57 11.00
N ILE A 37 -2.77 5.31 10.59
CA ILE A 37 -3.64 4.23 11.06
C ILE A 37 -3.27 3.77 12.48
N MET A 38 -1.98 3.65 12.78
CA MET A 38 -1.48 3.11 14.05
C MET A 38 -1.14 4.19 15.08
N GLY A 39 -1.05 5.46 14.69
CA GLY A 39 -0.92 6.64 15.56
C GLY A 39 0.45 6.87 16.20
N ARG A 40 1.37 5.88 16.19
CA ARG A 40 2.66 5.98 16.92
C ARG A 40 3.92 5.72 16.10
N SER A 41 3.91 4.82 15.11
CA SER A 41 5.11 4.53 14.32
C SER A 41 4.81 3.80 13.01
N HIS A 42 5.80 3.80 12.11
CA HIS A 42 5.82 3.01 10.88
C HIS A 42 6.50 1.65 11.07
N VAL A 43 6.75 1.27 12.34
CA VAL A 43 7.39 0.01 12.72
C VAL A 43 6.31 -1.00 13.08
N VAL A 44 6.34 -2.14 12.41
CA VAL A 44 5.38 -3.23 12.55
C VAL A 44 5.98 -4.31 13.45
N ARG A 45 5.22 -4.79 14.44
CA ARG A 45 5.59 -5.95 15.28
C ARG A 45 4.95 -7.19 14.65
N LEU A 46 5.73 -7.97 13.90
CA LEU A 46 5.20 -9.07 13.09
C LEU A 46 4.77 -10.28 13.92
N THR A 47 5.48 -10.56 15.01
CA THR A 47 5.22 -11.72 15.88
C THR A 47 4.19 -11.43 16.99
N ASP A 48 3.87 -10.17 17.25
CA ASP A 48 2.86 -9.78 18.24
C ASP A 48 1.45 -9.93 17.66
N ARG A 49 0.74 -10.99 18.06
CA ARG A 49 -0.64 -11.27 17.64
C ARG A 49 -1.60 -10.13 17.95
N SER A 50 -1.49 -9.52 19.13
CA SER A 50 -2.38 -8.43 19.55
C SER A 50 -2.20 -7.20 18.66
N TYR A 51 -0.94 -6.92 18.30
CA TYR A 51 -0.58 -5.86 17.37
C TYR A 51 -1.12 -6.14 15.97
N MET A 52 -0.91 -7.34 15.44
CA MET A 52 -1.34 -7.72 14.10
C MET A 52 -2.86 -7.71 13.95
N MET A 53 -3.61 -8.16 14.97
CA MET A 53 -5.08 -8.08 14.99
C MET A 53 -5.58 -6.63 14.95
N ARG A 54 -5.01 -5.76 15.79
CA ARG A 54 -5.35 -4.34 15.82
C ARG A 54 -5.00 -3.66 14.50
N LEU A 55 -3.83 -3.95 13.93
CA LEU A 55 -3.41 -3.41 12.63
C LEU A 55 -4.40 -3.81 11.52
N THR A 56 -4.84 -5.06 11.52
CA THR A 56 -5.79 -5.59 10.52
C THR A 56 -7.15 -4.89 10.62
N SER A 57 -7.70 -4.76 11.84
CA SER A 57 -8.97 -4.05 12.05
C SER A 57 -8.90 -2.60 11.56
N ARG A 58 -7.86 -1.86 11.93
CA ARG A 58 -7.74 -0.45 11.49
C ARG A 58 -7.47 -0.29 10.00
N LEU A 59 -6.76 -1.23 9.38
CA LEU A 59 -6.59 -1.25 7.92
C LEU A 59 -7.91 -1.46 7.18
N GLN A 60 -8.77 -2.31 7.74
CA GLN A 60 -10.11 -2.54 7.21
C GLN A 60 -10.99 -1.29 7.35
N GLU A 61 -11.01 -0.66 8.53
CA GLU A 61 -11.72 0.60 8.77
C GLU A 61 -11.28 1.72 7.81
N ASP A 62 -9.96 1.91 7.62
CA ASP A 62 -9.42 2.89 6.66
C ASP A 62 -9.85 2.58 5.22
N ARG A 63 -9.89 1.30 4.84
CA ARG A 63 -10.35 0.88 3.51
C ARG A 63 -11.82 1.20 3.32
N GLU A 64 -12.65 0.87 4.29
CA GLU A 64 -14.09 1.13 4.25
C GLU A 64 -14.40 2.63 4.23
N ALA A 65 -13.72 3.42 5.07
CA ALA A 65 -13.86 4.88 5.08
C ALA A 65 -13.55 5.46 3.69
N ARG A 66 -12.42 5.09 3.09
CA ARG A 66 -12.05 5.53 1.72
C ARG A 66 -13.07 5.09 0.68
N GLN A 67 -13.62 3.88 0.80
CA GLN A 67 -14.65 3.40 -0.11
C GLN A 67 -15.94 4.23 0.04
N ARG A 68 -16.39 4.51 1.26
CA ARG A 68 -17.56 5.35 1.54
C ARG A 68 -17.38 6.75 0.97
N THR A 69 -16.25 7.41 1.23
CA THR A 69 -15.92 8.72 0.64
C THR A 69 -15.96 8.69 -0.89
N ARG A 70 -15.44 7.63 -1.53
CA ARG A 70 -15.51 7.48 -3.00
C ARG A 70 -16.93 7.30 -3.52
N ILE A 71 -17.77 6.56 -2.79
CA ILE A 71 -19.18 6.36 -3.15
C ILE A 71 -19.93 7.68 -3.02
N GLU A 72 -19.77 8.40 -1.91
CA GLU A 72 -20.41 9.70 -1.66
C GLU A 72 -19.98 10.74 -2.71
N ALA A 73 -18.69 10.82 -3.02
CA ALA A 73 -18.20 11.69 -4.08
C ALA A 73 -18.81 11.35 -5.45
N ARG A 74 -19.07 10.07 -5.73
CA ARG A 74 -19.76 9.64 -6.96
C ARG A 74 -21.25 9.98 -6.94
N LYS A 75 -21.92 9.84 -5.79
CA LYS A 75 -23.32 10.25 -5.62
C LYS A 75 -23.46 11.75 -5.88
N LEU A 76 -22.63 12.56 -5.21
CA LEU A 76 -22.61 14.02 -5.39
C LEU A 76 -22.33 14.41 -6.84
N ARG A 77 -21.39 13.75 -7.52
CA ARG A 77 -21.13 14.02 -8.96
C ARG A 77 -22.29 13.66 -9.88
N ARG A 78 -23.13 12.68 -9.52
CA ARG A 78 -24.30 12.27 -10.30
C ARG A 78 -25.50 13.18 -10.03
N THR A 79 -25.68 13.64 -8.80
CA THR A 79 -26.80 14.49 -8.40
C THR A 79 -26.53 15.98 -8.60
N ALA A 80 -25.27 16.42 -8.64
CA ALA A 80 -24.91 17.78 -8.98
C ALA A 80 -25.10 18.04 -10.48
N ILE A 81 -26.30 18.50 -10.84
CA ILE A 81 -26.66 19.04 -12.17
C ILE A 81 -25.92 20.37 -12.44
N VAL A 82 -25.36 21.01 -11.40
CA VAL A 82 -24.73 22.33 -11.50
C VAL A 82 -23.22 22.21 -11.78
N PRO A 83 -22.71 22.80 -12.89
CA PRO A 83 -21.28 22.82 -13.22
C PRO A 83 -20.37 23.41 -12.13
N GLU A 84 -20.88 24.35 -11.33
CA GLU A 84 -20.09 25.09 -10.33
C GLU A 84 -19.68 24.26 -9.11
N LEU A 85 -20.47 23.26 -8.69
CA LEU A 85 -20.14 22.40 -7.53
C LEU A 85 -19.02 21.38 -7.82
N ARG A 86 -18.59 21.24 -9.09
CA ARG A 86 -17.34 20.51 -9.41
C ARG A 86 -16.09 21.24 -8.91
N GLY A 87 -16.19 22.53 -8.60
CA GLY A 87 -15.11 23.35 -8.08
C GLY A 87 -14.74 23.05 -6.63
N SER A 88 -15.73 22.68 -5.81
CA SER A 88 -15.67 22.70 -4.34
C SER A 88 -15.38 21.33 -3.69
N LEU A 89 -15.20 20.26 -4.49
CA LEU A 89 -14.80 18.95 -3.97
C LEU A 89 -13.38 19.03 -3.38
N PRO A 90 -13.18 18.69 -2.08
CA PRO A 90 -11.86 18.68 -1.48
C PRO A 90 -11.06 17.56 -2.15
N GLY A 91 -10.03 17.95 -2.88
CA GLY A 91 -9.25 17.04 -3.72
C GLY A 91 -9.47 17.26 -5.23
N LYS A 92 -9.41 18.50 -5.69
CA LYS A 92 -8.71 18.75 -6.96
C LYS A 92 -7.23 18.44 -6.73
N VAL A 93 -6.89 17.15 -6.74
CA VAL A 93 -5.62 16.75 -7.33
C VAL A 93 -5.65 17.43 -8.68
N THR A 94 -4.78 18.42 -8.90
CA THR A 94 -4.42 18.83 -10.25
C THR A 94 -4.12 17.52 -10.94
N SER A 95 -5.05 17.03 -11.76
CA SER A 95 -4.73 15.90 -12.60
C SER A 95 -3.56 16.47 -13.39
N ARG A 96 -2.34 16.00 -13.11
CA ARG A 96 -1.27 16.09 -14.09
C ARG A 96 -1.97 15.60 -15.32
N ARG A 97 -2.22 16.52 -16.29
CA ARG A 97 -2.96 16.29 -17.52
C ARG A 97 -2.88 14.81 -17.77
N ALA A 98 -3.98 14.09 -17.61
CA ALA A 98 -3.96 12.66 -17.89
C ALA A 98 -3.39 12.60 -19.29
N ARG A 99 -2.10 12.25 -19.42
CA ARG A 99 -1.49 11.98 -20.70
C ARG A 99 -2.43 10.91 -21.18
N ARG A 100 -3.21 11.22 -22.23
CA ARG A 100 -4.10 10.24 -22.85
C ARG A 100 -3.24 8.99 -22.88
N CYS A 101 -3.64 7.97 -22.13
CA CYS A 101 -2.90 6.72 -22.14
C CYS A 101 -3.01 6.30 -23.59
N VAL A 102 -1.96 6.57 -24.37
CA VAL A 102 -1.84 6.05 -25.72
C VAL A 102 -1.95 4.56 -25.47
N THR A 103 -3.02 3.97 -25.97
CA THR A 103 -3.18 2.53 -26.02
C THR A 103 -1.87 2.02 -26.57
N LYS A 104 -1.04 1.40 -25.72
CA LYS A 104 0.21 0.80 -26.18
C LYS A 104 -0.17 -0.09 -27.37
N PRO A 105 0.57 -0.06 -28.49
CA PRO A 105 0.25 -0.84 -29.67
C PRO A 105 0.54 -2.33 -29.39
N HIS A 106 -0.23 -2.94 -28.50
CA HIS A 106 -0.26 -4.39 -28.31
C HIS A 106 -1.11 -5.06 -29.39
N ALA A 107 -1.76 -4.29 -30.26
CA ALA A 107 -2.49 -4.85 -31.41
C ALA A 107 -1.57 -5.70 -32.29
N ASP A 108 -0.34 -5.25 -32.55
CA ASP A 108 0.59 -6.01 -33.39
C ASP A 108 1.24 -7.17 -32.64
N ALA A 109 1.49 -7.03 -31.33
CA ALA A 109 1.92 -8.15 -30.48
C ALA A 109 0.83 -9.25 -30.40
N ALA A 110 -0.44 -8.86 -30.29
CA ALA A 110 -1.57 -9.78 -30.26
C ALA A 110 -1.78 -10.48 -31.61
N LYS A 111 -1.54 -9.80 -32.74
CA LYS A 111 -1.55 -10.44 -34.07
C LYS A 111 -0.44 -11.49 -34.20
N LYS A 112 0.78 -11.17 -33.76
CA LYS A 112 1.91 -12.11 -33.76
C LYS A 112 1.65 -13.32 -32.86
N CYS A 113 1.04 -13.13 -31.68
CA CYS A 113 0.66 -14.24 -30.81
C CYS A 113 -0.42 -15.16 -31.42
N LYS A 114 -1.32 -14.63 -32.26
CA LYS A 114 -2.31 -15.45 -32.97
C LYS A 114 -1.72 -16.23 -34.15
N GLN A 115 -0.61 -15.77 -34.72
CA GLN A 115 0.09 -16.41 -35.84
C GLN A 115 1.14 -17.42 -35.38
N LEU A 116 1.59 -17.35 -34.12
CA LEU A 116 2.56 -18.28 -33.52
C LEU A 116 2.22 -19.77 -33.71
N PRO A 117 0.97 -20.24 -33.54
CA PRO A 117 0.65 -21.64 -33.74
C PRO A 117 0.90 -22.11 -35.17
N GLN A 118 0.68 -21.25 -36.17
CA GLN A 118 0.89 -21.58 -37.58
C GLN A 118 2.39 -21.63 -37.93
N LEU A 119 3.19 -20.77 -37.31
CA LEU A 119 4.65 -20.69 -37.49
C LEU A 119 5.41 -21.83 -36.79
N LEU A 120 4.82 -22.44 -35.75
CA LEU A 120 5.41 -23.58 -35.04
C LEU A 120 5.01 -24.94 -35.65
N LEU A 121 4.08 -24.95 -36.60
CA LEU A 121 3.57 -26.14 -37.28
C LEU A 121 4.02 -26.22 -38.75
N THR A 122 4.90 -25.32 -39.18
CA THR A 122 5.52 -25.34 -40.51
C THR A 122 6.99 -25.71 -40.35
N ASP A 123 7.30 -26.99 -40.52
CA ASP A 123 8.64 -27.51 -40.87
C ASP A 123 8.81 -27.52 -42.39
#